data_AF-A0A6N3ESZ7-F1
#
_entry.id   AF-A0A6N3ESZ7-F1
#
_cell.length_a   1.000
_cell.length_b   1.000
_cell.length_c   1.000
_cell.angle_alpha   90.00
_cell.angle_beta   90.00
_cell.angle_gamma   90.00
#
_symmetry.space_group_name_H-M   'P 1'
#
loop_
_entity.id
_entity.type
_entity.pdbx_description
1 polymer ?
#
loop_
_entity_poly.entity_id
_entity_poly.type
_entity_poly.pdbx_seq_one_letter_code
_entity_poly.pdbx_strand_id
1 'polypeptide(L)'
;MAMKINKLEIENVKRVKAVKLEPTANGLTVIGGDNNQGKTSVLDAIAWALGGEKYRPSQPQREGSVIPPMLHIVMNNGLVVERKGKNSTLKVTDPKGEKGGQQLLNDFVEQLALDLPKFMEASGKEKAQVLLNIIGVGEQLAALEKQEKEQYNERQAIGQIADQKEKYAKEQLYFPDAPSEIISASELIRQQQEILAKNGENQRKRQQLHQLEQEYQAVTEQLQILLQKQATLETDLKTARTGTEELMDQSTAELEENISNIEEINRKVRANLDKDKAEEDAREYRRQYSLLTEKIENTRKAKMELLKRAALPLPELSIQDGELIYKGQQWDNMSGSERLKVATAIVRRLNPNCGFVLLDKLEQMDRKTLEDFGAWLEQEGLQAIVTRVSTGEECSIIIEDGCVAGEEPPVPAEKKEWKKGVF
;
A
#
# COMPACT_ATOMS: atom_id res chain seq x y z
N MET A 1 -33.27 -6.60 18.33
CA MET A 1 -33.46 -5.20 18.79
C MET A 1 -32.18 -4.81 19.52
N ALA A 2 -31.56 -3.67 19.19
CA ALA A 2 -30.31 -3.27 19.83
C ALA A 2 -30.55 -2.90 21.31
N MET A 3 -29.57 -3.24 22.14
CA MET A 3 -29.59 -3.11 23.59
C MET A 3 -29.29 -1.66 24.00
N LYS A 4 -30.17 -1.08 24.81
CA LYS A 4 -30.09 0.32 25.23
C LYS A 4 -30.36 0.47 26.72
N ILE A 5 -29.90 1.57 27.28
CA ILE A 5 -30.14 1.90 28.69
C ILE A 5 -31.51 2.56 28.79
N ASN A 6 -32.43 1.91 29.49
CA ASN A 6 -33.77 2.43 29.72
C ASN A 6 -33.81 3.31 30.98
N LYS A 7 -33.14 2.85 32.04
CA LYS A 7 -33.12 3.54 33.33
C LYS A 7 -31.81 3.28 34.04
N LEU A 8 -31.30 4.29 34.73
CA LEU A 8 -30.12 4.18 35.58
C LEU A 8 -30.33 4.88 36.92
N GLU A 9 -29.83 4.22 37.97
CA GLU A 9 -29.81 4.70 39.35
C GLU A 9 -28.38 4.48 39.87
N ILE A 10 -27.74 5.57 40.30
CA ILE A 10 -26.34 5.60 40.76
C ILE A 10 -26.31 6.29 42.10
N GLU A 11 -25.76 5.64 43.12
CA GLU A 11 -25.59 6.21 44.45
C GLU A 11 -24.18 6.01 44.98
N ASN A 12 -23.64 7.06 45.62
CA ASN A 12 -22.35 7.04 46.32
C ASN A 12 -21.15 6.58 45.46
N VAL A 13 -21.13 6.90 44.17
CA VAL A 13 -20.04 6.54 43.24
C VAL A 13 -19.24 7.78 42.86
N LYS A 14 -17.93 7.80 43.15
CA LYS A 14 -17.02 8.93 42.92
C LYS A 14 -17.61 10.25 43.45
N ARG A 15 -18.06 11.16 42.57
CA ARG A 15 -18.67 12.44 42.94
C ARG A 15 -20.20 12.45 42.95
N VAL A 16 -20.84 11.33 42.60
CA VAL A 16 -22.30 11.18 42.59
C VAL A 16 -22.80 10.90 44.02
N LYS A 17 -23.80 11.65 44.50
CA LYS A 17 -24.56 11.34 45.72
C LYS A 17 -25.66 10.35 45.36
N ALA A 18 -26.56 10.79 44.49
CA ALA A 18 -27.69 10.05 43.98
C ALA A 18 -28.09 10.67 42.64
N VAL A 19 -28.09 9.86 41.58
CA VAL A 19 -28.56 10.26 40.25
C VAL A 19 -29.51 9.19 39.76
N LYS A 20 -30.70 9.62 39.38
CA LYS A 20 -31.68 8.82 38.64
C LYS A 20 -31.89 9.46 37.28
N LEU A 21 -31.73 8.69 36.22
CA LEU A 21 -31.88 9.20 34.85
C LEU A 21 -32.55 8.14 33.98
N GLU A 22 -33.46 8.59 33.12
CA GLU A 22 -34.07 7.83 32.04
C GLU A 22 -33.63 8.48 30.73
N PRO A 23 -32.55 7.97 30.10
CA PRO A 23 -32.05 8.55 28.86
C PRO A 23 -33.05 8.36 27.71
N THR A 24 -32.97 9.22 26.70
CA THR A 24 -33.79 9.10 25.49
C THR A 24 -33.55 7.76 24.79
N ALA A 25 -34.63 7.10 24.34
CA ALA A 25 -34.52 5.77 23.72
C ALA A 25 -33.78 5.79 22.35
N ASN A 26 -33.81 6.92 21.66
CA ASN A 26 -33.01 7.22 20.47
C ASN A 26 -32.53 8.67 20.58
N GLY A 27 -31.39 8.97 19.96
CA GLY A 27 -30.85 10.32 19.92
C GLY A 27 -29.88 10.61 21.06
N LEU A 28 -29.78 11.89 21.39
CA LEU A 28 -28.77 12.44 22.29
C LEU A 28 -29.37 12.75 23.67
N THR A 29 -28.76 12.23 24.74
CA THR A 29 -29.00 12.65 26.12
C THR A 29 -27.78 13.40 26.63
N VAL A 30 -27.91 14.69 26.91
CA VAL A 30 -26.81 15.55 27.35
C VAL A 30 -26.87 15.75 28.86
N ILE A 31 -25.81 15.35 29.54
CA ILE A 31 -25.59 15.58 30.97
C ILE A 31 -24.76 16.86 31.13
N GLY A 32 -25.44 17.94 31.53
CA GLY A 32 -24.90 19.26 31.82
C GLY A 32 -24.46 19.46 33.27
N GLY A 33 -23.90 20.62 33.56
CA GLY A 33 -23.41 21.07 34.87
C GLY A 33 -21.99 21.63 34.81
N ASP A 34 -21.56 22.30 35.87
CA ASP A 34 -20.21 22.86 35.97
C ASP A 34 -19.13 21.78 36.15
N ASN A 35 -17.87 22.19 36.06
CA ASN A 35 -16.74 21.33 36.40
C ASN A 35 -16.87 20.81 37.84
N ASN A 36 -16.39 19.58 38.06
CA ASN A 36 -16.39 18.88 39.35
C ASN A 36 -17.76 18.52 39.93
N GLN A 37 -18.88 18.74 39.24
CA GLN A 37 -20.21 18.39 39.76
C GLN A 37 -20.57 16.90 39.70
N GLY A 38 -19.79 16.08 38.98
CA GLY A 38 -20.00 14.62 38.91
C GLY A 38 -20.50 14.07 37.57
N LYS A 39 -20.56 14.90 36.52
CA LYS A 39 -20.95 14.49 35.14
C LYS A 39 -20.20 13.25 34.64
N THR A 40 -18.86 13.32 34.56
CA THR A 40 -18.02 12.19 34.15
C THR A 40 -18.16 11.00 35.09
N SER A 41 -18.46 11.24 36.38
CA SER A 41 -18.70 10.14 37.33
C SER A 41 -19.96 9.33 37.02
N VAL A 42 -20.96 9.93 36.35
CA VAL A 42 -22.13 9.19 35.83
C VAL A 42 -21.73 8.28 34.68
N LEU A 43 -20.95 8.77 33.71
CA LEU A 43 -20.46 7.92 32.62
C LEU A 43 -19.55 6.79 33.13
N ASP A 44 -18.63 7.09 34.04
CA ASP A 44 -17.75 6.09 34.66
C ASP A 44 -18.55 5.01 35.40
N ALA A 45 -19.64 5.40 36.06
CA ALA A 45 -20.54 4.47 36.75
C ALA A 45 -21.25 3.54 35.77
N ILE A 46 -21.73 4.06 34.64
CA ILE A 46 -22.34 3.25 33.56
C ILE A 46 -21.29 2.30 32.96
N ALA A 47 -20.11 2.81 32.64
CA ALA A 47 -19.01 2.03 32.09
C ALA A 47 -18.56 0.92 33.06
N TRP A 48 -18.50 1.19 34.36
CA TRP A 48 -18.18 0.18 35.37
C TRP A 48 -19.30 -0.86 35.55
N ALA A 49 -20.56 -0.42 35.57
CA ALA A 49 -21.71 -1.32 35.67
C ALA A 49 -21.69 -2.36 34.54
N LEU A 50 -21.53 -1.90 33.30
CA LEU A 50 -21.67 -2.71 32.09
C LEU A 50 -20.36 -3.35 31.61
N GLY A 51 -19.23 -2.66 31.74
CA GLY A 51 -17.92 -3.09 31.23
C GLY A 51 -17.06 -3.90 32.19
N GLY A 52 -17.50 -4.04 33.44
CA GLY A 52 -16.80 -4.90 34.40
C GLY A 52 -15.58 -4.25 35.06
N GLU A 53 -14.71 -5.10 35.60
CA GLU A 53 -13.58 -4.68 36.43
C GLU A 53 -12.57 -3.78 35.70
N LYS A 54 -12.48 -3.89 34.37
CA LYS A 54 -11.64 -3.04 33.51
C LYS A 54 -11.97 -1.54 33.65
N TYR A 55 -13.22 -1.22 33.96
CA TYR A 55 -13.72 0.15 34.12
C TYR A 55 -13.94 0.52 35.59
N ARG A 56 -13.53 -0.34 36.54
CA ARG A 56 -13.67 -0.03 37.97
C ARG A 56 -12.76 1.14 38.35
N PRO A 57 -13.30 2.23 38.93
CA PRO A 57 -12.48 3.29 39.48
C PRO A 57 -11.57 2.73 40.59
N SER A 58 -10.35 3.25 40.72
CA SER A 58 -9.43 2.89 41.80
C SER A 58 -10.07 3.10 43.18
N GLN A 59 -10.85 4.18 43.32
CA GLN A 59 -11.69 4.47 44.46
C GLN A 59 -13.12 4.72 44.00
N PRO A 60 -13.98 3.68 43.96
CA PRO A 60 -15.34 3.80 43.45
C PRO A 60 -16.29 4.48 44.44
N GLN A 61 -16.09 4.28 45.74
CA GLN A 61 -16.92 4.87 46.77
C GLN A 61 -16.71 6.38 46.86
N ARG A 62 -17.81 7.13 47.01
CA ARG A 62 -17.78 8.57 47.23
C ARG A 62 -16.98 8.92 48.49
N GLU A 63 -16.08 9.89 48.36
CA GLU A 63 -15.30 10.40 49.47
C GLU A 63 -16.21 10.96 50.58
N GLY A 64 -15.95 10.55 51.82
CA GLY A 64 -16.75 10.94 52.99
C GLY A 64 -18.08 10.17 53.19
N SER A 65 -18.48 9.30 52.26
CA SER A 65 -19.68 8.46 52.44
C SER A 65 -19.34 7.17 53.19
N VAL A 66 -20.17 6.79 54.18
CA VAL A 66 -20.10 5.47 54.86
C VAL A 66 -20.94 4.40 54.17
N ILE A 67 -21.76 4.80 53.19
CA ILE A 67 -22.64 3.91 52.44
C ILE A 67 -21.86 3.41 51.22
N PRO A 68 -21.81 2.09 50.99
CA PRO A 68 -21.13 1.54 49.83
C PRO A 68 -21.82 1.97 48.53
N PRO A 69 -21.08 2.08 47.41
CA PRO A 69 -21.64 2.43 46.12
C PRO A 69 -22.72 1.43 45.67
N MET A 70 -23.78 1.98 45.06
CA MET A 70 -24.89 1.22 44.47
C MET A 70 -25.10 1.68 43.03
N LEU A 71 -25.14 0.70 42.12
CA LEU A 71 -25.45 0.89 40.71
C LEU A 71 -26.60 -0.03 40.36
N HIS A 72 -27.62 0.52 39.71
CA HIS A 72 -28.75 -0.23 39.20
C HIS A 72 -29.11 0.30 37.80
N ILE A 73 -28.94 -0.53 36.78
CA ILE A 73 -29.22 -0.20 35.39
C ILE A 73 -30.25 -1.19 34.85
N VAL A 74 -31.31 -0.66 34.23
CA VAL A 74 -32.32 -1.44 33.52
C VAL A 74 -32.17 -1.19 32.03
N MET A 75 -32.00 -2.27 31.27
CA MET A 75 -31.89 -2.24 29.82
C MET A 75 -33.29 -2.31 29.17
N ASN A 76 -33.41 -1.87 27.92
CA ASN A 76 -34.69 -1.84 27.20
C ASN A 76 -35.34 -3.21 26.97
N ASN A 77 -34.57 -4.30 27.02
CA ASN A 77 -35.10 -5.67 26.97
C ASN A 77 -35.54 -6.20 28.34
N GLY A 78 -35.37 -5.42 29.41
CA GLY A 78 -35.68 -5.80 30.80
C GLY A 78 -34.52 -6.45 31.56
N LEU A 79 -33.33 -6.59 30.96
CA LEU A 79 -32.13 -7.03 31.69
C LEU A 79 -31.78 -6.01 32.77
N VAL A 80 -31.60 -6.49 34.00
CA VAL A 80 -31.22 -5.66 35.16
C VAL A 80 -29.78 -5.95 35.56
N VAL A 81 -28.97 -4.90 35.65
CA VAL A 81 -27.57 -4.95 36.06
C VAL A 81 -27.42 -4.18 37.36
N GLU A 82 -27.07 -4.89 38.44
CA GLU A 82 -26.83 -4.30 39.74
C GLU A 82 -25.39 -4.51 40.21
N ARG A 83 -24.79 -3.49 40.80
CA ARG A 83 -23.58 -3.61 41.63
C ARG A 83 -23.86 -3.02 42.99
N LYS A 84 -23.74 -3.83 44.05
CA LYS A 84 -24.03 -3.37 45.41
C LYS A 84 -23.17 -4.04 46.48
N GLY A 85 -23.09 -3.40 47.64
CA GLY A 85 -22.36 -3.87 48.81
C GLY A 85 -20.88 -3.42 48.83
N LYS A 86 -20.18 -3.73 49.92
CA LYS A 86 -18.79 -3.31 50.16
C LYS A 86 -17.81 -3.71 49.05
N ASN A 87 -18.04 -4.87 48.43
CA ASN A 87 -17.24 -5.38 47.34
C ASN A 87 -17.82 -5.06 45.95
N SER A 88 -18.94 -4.34 45.90
CA SER A 88 -19.64 -3.95 44.67
C SER A 88 -19.93 -5.16 43.76
N THR A 89 -20.45 -6.22 44.36
CA THR A 89 -20.70 -7.50 43.70
C THR A 89 -21.72 -7.33 42.57
N LEU A 90 -21.37 -7.82 41.38
CA LEU A 90 -22.23 -7.82 40.20
C LEU A 90 -23.37 -8.83 40.37
N LYS A 91 -24.59 -8.40 40.06
CA LYS A 91 -25.76 -9.25 39.85
C LYS A 91 -26.41 -8.84 38.53
N VAL A 92 -26.50 -9.78 37.61
CA VAL A 92 -27.22 -9.59 36.34
C VAL A 92 -28.45 -10.48 36.39
N THR A 93 -29.63 -9.92 36.11
CA THR A 93 -30.90 -10.64 36.13
C THR A 93 -31.64 -10.42 34.82
N ASP A 94 -31.94 -11.50 34.11
CA ASP A 94 -32.73 -11.48 32.87
C ASP A 94 -34.23 -11.23 33.17
N PRO A 95 -35.08 -10.80 32.22
CA PRO A 95 -36.51 -10.59 32.47
C PRO A 95 -37.25 -11.83 32.99
N LYS A 96 -36.70 -13.03 32.73
CA LYS A 96 -37.23 -14.30 33.25
C LYS A 96 -36.83 -14.59 34.70
N GLY A 97 -36.00 -13.74 35.32
CA GLY A 97 -35.48 -13.92 36.68
C GLY A 97 -34.23 -14.79 36.78
N GLU A 98 -33.67 -15.23 35.66
CA GLU A 98 -32.44 -16.01 35.62
C GLU A 98 -31.20 -15.13 35.88
N LYS A 99 -30.23 -15.68 36.60
CA LYS A 99 -29.00 -14.96 36.94
C LYS A 99 -27.97 -15.09 35.81
N GLY A 100 -27.53 -13.95 35.30
CA GLY A 100 -26.41 -13.84 34.36
C GLY A 100 -25.09 -13.45 35.04
N GLY A 101 -24.02 -13.44 34.25
CA GLY A 101 -22.71 -12.93 34.64
C GLY A 101 -22.22 -11.83 33.70
N GLN A 102 -20.98 -11.38 33.90
CA GLN A 102 -20.35 -10.37 33.05
C GLN A 102 -20.23 -10.83 31.59
N GLN A 103 -20.09 -12.14 31.33
CA GLN A 103 -20.01 -12.68 29.97
C GLN A 103 -21.25 -12.36 29.15
N LEU A 104 -22.45 -12.46 29.75
CA LEU A 104 -23.70 -12.08 29.10
C LEU A 104 -23.72 -10.59 28.73
N LEU A 105 -23.14 -9.72 29.57
CA LEU A 105 -23.03 -8.30 29.25
C LEU A 105 -22.06 -8.05 28.09
N ASN A 106 -20.94 -8.77 28.06
CA ASN A 106 -19.93 -8.64 27.02
C ASN A 106 -20.46 -9.05 25.62
N ASP A 107 -21.50 -9.89 25.54
CA ASP A 107 -22.13 -10.27 24.28
C ASP A 107 -22.92 -9.11 23.64
N PHE A 108 -23.43 -8.17 24.45
CA PHE A 108 -24.28 -7.06 23.99
C PHE A 108 -23.65 -5.67 24.13
N VAL A 109 -22.59 -5.54 24.93
CA VAL A 109 -21.91 -4.27 25.22
C VAL A 109 -20.53 -4.26 24.58
N GLU A 110 -20.32 -3.34 23.64
CA GLU A 110 -19.01 -3.13 23.02
C GLU A 110 -18.11 -2.25 23.90
N GLN A 111 -16.83 -2.61 24.04
CA GLN A 111 -15.92 -1.88 24.92
C GLN A 111 -15.65 -0.46 24.43
N LEU A 112 -15.58 -0.27 23.11
CA LEU A 112 -15.45 1.05 22.50
C LEU A 112 -16.72 1.90 22.66
N ALA A 113 -17.90 1.29 22.85
CA ALA A 113 -19.12 2.04 23.14
C ALA A 113 -19.10 2.66 24.54
N LEU A 114 -18.36 2.07 25.47
CA LEU A 114 -18.22 2.57 26.85
C LEU A 114 -17.20 3.72 26.97
N ASP A 115 -16.32 3.87 25.98
CA ASP A 115 -15.27 4.90 25.95
C ASP A 115 -14.89 5.22 24.49
N LEU A 116 -15.77 5.93 23.80
CA LEU A 116 -15.51 6.40 22.44
C LEU A 116 -14.37 7.44 22.36
N PRO A 117 -14.18 8.35 23.34
CA PRO A 117 -13.07 9.30 23.33
C PRO A 117 -11.70 8.63 23.13
N LYS A 118 -11.46 7.49 23.80
CA LYS A 118 -10.22 6.72 23.62
C LYS A 118 -10.01 6.25 22.17
N PHE A 119 -11.08 5.86 21.48
CA PHE A 119 -11.00 5.53 20.06
C PHE A 119 -10.71 6.77 19.19
N MET A 120 -11.29 7.92 19.52
CA MET A 120 -11.05 9.17 18.79
C MET A 120 -9.60 9.66 18.95
N GLU A 121 -8.99 9.43 20.11
CA GLU A 121 -7.60 9.80 20.41
C GLU A 121 -6.56 8.80 19.86
N ALA A 122 -6.97 7.59 19.47
CA ALA A 122 -6.08 6.58 18.90
C ALA A 122 -5.40 7.07 17.61
N SER A 123 -4.28 6.45 17.23
CA SER A 123 -3.60 6.79 15.97
C SER A 123 -4.45 6.43 14.74
N GLY A 124 -4.21 7.10 13.60
CA GLY A 124 -4.91 6.79 12.33
C GLY A 124 -4.78 5.32 11.93
N LYS A 125 -3.59 4.73 12.14
CA LYS A 125 -3.30 3.32 11.89
C LYS A 125 -4.10 2.39 12.79
N GLU A 126 -4.18 2.68 14.10
CA GLU A 126 -4.97 1.87 15.03
C GLU A 126 -6.46 1.90 14.66
N LYS A 127 -6.99 3.07 14.30
CA LYS A 127 -8.37 3.22 13.84
C LYS A 127 -8.65 2.42 12.57
N ALA A 128 -7.77 2.51 11.57
CA ALA A 128 -7.88 1.74 10.35
C ALA A 128 -7.77 0.24 10.61
N GLN A 129 -6.87 -0.19 11.49
CA GLN A 129 -6.73 -1.59 11.86
C GLN A 129 -7.97 -2.15 12.54
N VAL A 130 -8.59 -1.39 13.45
CA VAL A 130 -9.88 -1.76 14.06
C VAL A 130 -10.93 -1.97 12.97
N LEU A 131 -11.02 -1.05 12.00
CA LEU A 131 -11.95 -1.19 10.87
C LEU A 131 -11.65 -2.41 9.99
N LEU A 132 -10.39 -2.66 9.66
CA LEU A 132 -9.99 -3.83 8.86
C LEU A 132 -10.28 -5.15 9.55
N ASN A 133 -10.07 -5.22 10.86
CA ASN A 133 -10.38 -6.40 11.67
C ASN A 133 -11.89 -6.68 11.67
N ILE A 134 -12.73 -5.65 11.77
CA ILE A 134 -14.20 -5.77 11.75
C ILE A 134 -14.67 -6.38 10.44
N ILE A 135 -14.09 -5.93 9.34
CA ILE A 135 -14.51 -6.32 8.00
C ILE A 135 -13.94 -7.70 7.61
N GLY A 136 -12.86 -8.13 8.28
CA GLY A 136 -12.19 -9.41 8.01
C GLY A 136 -11.35 -9.41 6.72
N VAL A 137 -11.06 -8.24 6.16
CA VAL A 137 -10.27 -8.09 4.92
C VAL A 137 -8.83 -7.64 5.16
N GLY A 138 -8.41 -7.52 6.43
CA GLY A 138 -7.10 -6.98 6.79
C GLY A 138 -5.92 -7.71 6.13
N GLU A 139 -5.89 -9.04 6.17
CA GLU A 139 -4.81 -9.82 5.55
C GLU A 139 -4.80 -9.71 4.03
N GLN A 140 -5.98 -9.74 3.40
CA GLN A 140 -6.12 -9.63 1.95
C GLN A 140 -5.71 -8.23 1.47
N LEU A 141 -6.08 -7.18 2.20
CA LEU A 141 -5.67 -5.82 1.89
C LEU A 141 -4.15 -5.64 2.05
N ALA A 142 -3.57 -6.15 3.14
CA ALA A 142 -2.14 -6.08 3.37
C ALA A 142 -1.33 -6.82 2.28
N ALA A 143 -1.83 -7.95 1.79
CA ALA A 143 -1.23 -8.67 0.67
C ALA A 143 -1.25 -7.85 -0.62
N LEU A 144 -2.39 -7.21 -0.93
CA LEU A 144 -2.53 -6.35 -2.11
C LEU A 144 -1.68 -5.07 -2.02
N GLU A 145 -1.55 -4.47 -0.83
CA GLU A 145 -0.67 -3.31 -0.60
C GLU A 145 0.80 -3.67 -0.78
N LYS A 146 1.22 -4.83 -0.24
CA LYS A 146 2.57 -5.35 -0.46
C LYS A 146 2.83 -5.59 -1.95
N GLN A 147 1.88 -6.21 -2.66
CA GLN A 147 1.97 -6.45 -4.09
C GLN A 147 2.06 -5.15 -4.89
N GLU A 148 1.26 -4.13 -4.57
CA GLU A 148 1.36 -2.82 -5.24
C GLU A 148 2.73 -2.18 -5.02
N LYS A 149 3.26 -2.24 -3.78
CA LYS A 149 4.57 -1.69 -3.45
C LYS A 149 5.69 -2.39 -4.22
N GLU A 150 5.65 -3.71 -4.33
CA GLU A 150 6.61 -4.50 -5.10
C GLU A 150 6.54 -4.13 -6.60
N GLN A 151 5.33 -4.09 -7.18
CA GLN A 151 5.11 -3.70 -8.58
C GLN A 151 5.58 -2.26 -8.86
N TYR A 152 5.34 -1.34 -7.92
CA TYR A 152 5.80 0.05 -8.04
C TYR A 152 7.32 0.15 -8.05
N ASN A 153 8.00 -0.54 -7.13
CA ASN A 153 9.46 -0.57 -7.07
C ASN A 153 10.07 -1.19 -8.34
N GLU A 154 9.49 -2.29 -8.82
CA GLU A 154 9.89 -2.93 -10.08
C GLU A 154 9.72 -1.99 -11.27
N ARG A 155 8.56 -1.30 -11.35
CA ARG A 155 8.29 -0.30 -12.40
C ARG A 155 9.29 0.84 -12.36
N GLN A 156 9.65 1.32 -11.16
CA GLN A 156 10.63 2.39 -11.02
C GLN A 156 12.01 1.97 -11.54
N ALA A 157 12.46 0.75 -11.21
CA ALA A 157 13.72 0.21 -11.73
C ALA A 157 13.68 0.03 -13.25
N ILE A 158 12.61 -0.58 -13.79
CA ILE A 158 12.42 -0.75 -15.23
C ILE A 158 12.40 0.60 -15.96
N GLY A 159 11.74 1.62 -15.39
CA GLY A 159 11.70 2.97 -15.96
C GLY A 159 13.09 3.60 -16.06
N GLN A 160 13.93 3.46 -15.02
CA GLN A 160 15.31 3.93 -15.05
C GLN A 160 16.14 3.21 -16.14
N ILE A 161 15.97 1.90 -16.29
CA ILE A 161 16.66 1.11 -17.31
C ILE A 161 16.18 1.50 -18.72
N ALA A 162 14.88 1.65 -18.90
CA ALA A 162 14.28 2.08 -20.17
C ALA A 162 14.84 3.44 -20.61
N ASP A 163 14.88 4.41 -19.69
CA ASP A 163 15.43 5.75 -19.96
C ASP A 163 16.92 5.70 -20.32
N GLN A 164 17.70 4.86 -19.62
CA GLN A 164 19.13 4.69 -19.90
C GLN A 164 19.35 4.05 -21.28
N LYS A 165 18.58 3.01 -21.63
CA LYS A 165 18.64 2.32 -22.92
C LYS A 165 18.18 3.22 -24.07
N GLU A 166 17.14 4.02 -23.87
CA GLU A 166 16.65 4.97 -24.88
C GLU A 166 17.70 6.06 -25.15
N LYS A 167 18.40 6.56 -24.12
CA LYS A 167 19.52 7.50 -24.30
C LYS A 167 20.68 6.85 -25.05
N TYR A 168 21.10 5.65 -24.64
CA TYR A 168 22.16 4.91 -25.31
C TYR A 168 21.86 4.66 -26.80
N ALA A 169 20.62 4.28 -27.13
CA ALA A 169 20.20 4.09 -28.52
C ALA A 169 20.22 5.40 -29.33
N LYS A 170 19.84 6.54 -28.73
CA LYS A 170 19.88 7.86 -29.38
C LYS A 170 21.29 8.37 -29.64
N GLU A 171 22.25 8.00 -28.79
CA GLU A 171 23.67 8.38 -28.92
C GLU A 171 24.42 7.54 -29.98
N GLN A 172 23.84 6.42 -30.42
CA GLN A 172 24.43 5.58 -31.45
C GLN A 172 24.46 6.27 -32.82
N LEU A 173 25.58 6.12 -33.53
CA LEU A 173 25.76 6.60 -34.89
C LEU A 173 24.82 5.85 -35.84
N TYR A 174 24.21 6.57 -36.77
CA TYR A 174 23.34 5.99 -37.79
C TYR A 174 23.76 6.50 -39.17
N PHE A 175 23.94 5.56 -40.10
CA PHE A 175 24.38 5.82 -41.46
C PHE A 175 23.20 5.55 -42.42
N PRO A 176 22.49 6.59 -42.90
CA PRO A 176 21.28 6.42 -43.71
C PRO A 176 21.56 5.81 -45.09
N ASP A 177 22.79 5.93 -45.60
CA ASP A 177 23.19 5.46 -46.93
C ASP A 177 23.72 4.02 -46.92
N ALA A 178 23.78 3.36 -45.75
CA ALA A 178 24.28 2.00 -45.64
C ALA A 178 23.20 0.97 -46.01
N PRO A 179 23.54 -0.12 -46.73
CA PRO A 179 22.61 -1.20 -47.05
C PRO A 179 22.03 -1.89 -45.80
N SER A 180 20.89 -2.57 -45.96
CA SER A 180 20.20 -3.26 -44.87
C SER A 180 20.92 -4.53 -44.39
N GLU A 181 21.73 -5.14 -45.25
CA GLU A 181 22.39 -6.42 -45.01
C GLU A 181 23.90 -6.32 -45.29
N ILE A 182 24.69 -7.14 -44.60
CA ILE A 182 26.14 -7.22 -44.76
C ILE A 182 26.45 -7.75 -46.17
N ILE A 183 27.29 -7.02 -46.90
CA ILE A 183 27.75 -7.42 -48.24
C ILE A 183 28.88 -8.44 -48.09
N SER A 184 28.75 -9.60 -48.74
CA SER A 184 29.76 -10.67 -48.70
C SER A 184 30.92 -10.37 -49.65
N ALA A 185 32.13 -10.15 -49.11
CA ALA A 185 33.36 -9.99 -49.89
C ALA A 185 34.02 -11.32 -50.30
N SER A 186 33.40 -12.47 -49.97
CA SER A 186 34.01 -13.80 -50.12
C SER A 186 34.40 -14.15 -51.56
N GLU A 187 33.58 -13.77 -52.54
CA GLU A 187 33.86 -14.03 -53.96
C GLU A 187 35.01 -13.17 -54.50
N LEU A 188 35.09 -11.89 -54.09
CA LEU A 188 36.15 -10.97 -54.50
C LEU A 188 37.51 -11.35 -53.87
N ILE A 189 37.50 -11.80 -52.61
CA ILE A 189 38.70 -12.32 -51.94
C ILE A 189 39.22 -13.56 -52.66
N ARG A 190 38.33 -14.48 -53.10
CA ARG A 190 38.73 -15.66 -53.86
C ARG A 190 39.36 -15.28 -55.21
N GLN A 191 38.75 -14.34 -55.93
CA GLN A 191 39.28 -13.83 -57.20
C GLN A 191 40.65 -13.17 -57.04
N GLN A 192 40.86 -12.38 -55.98
CA GLN A 192 42.15 -11.78 -55.67
C GLN A 192 43.23 -12.86 -55.40
N GLN A 193 42.90 -13.90 -54.62
CA GLN A 193 43.83 -14.99 -54.34
C GLN A 193 44.24 -15.77 -55.61
N GLU A 194 43.29 -16.02 -56.52
CA GLU A 194 43.56 -16.66 -57.81
C GLU A 194 44.50 -15.82 -58.69
N ILE A 195 44.29 -14.50 -58.75
CA ILE A 195 45.15 -13.58 -59.51
C ILE A 195 46.56 -13.50 -58.90
N LEU A 196 46.67 -13.42 -57.57
CA LEU A 196 47.96 -13.38 -56.88
C LEU A 196 48.76 -14.68 -57.09
N ALA A 197 48.09 -15.84 -57.07
CA ALA A 197 48.73 -17.12 -57.36
C ALA A 197 49.28 -17.17 -58.79
N LYS A 198 48.49 -16.72 -59.77
CA LYS A 198 48.88 -16.65 -61.19
C LYS A 198 50.04 -15.67 -61.44
N ASN A 199 50.01 -14.50 -60.80
CA ASN A 199 51.08 -13.51 -60.89
C ASN A 199 52.39 -14.05 -60.26
N GLY A 200 52.30 -14.78 -59.15
CA GLY A 200 53.44 -15.44 -58.52
C GLY A 200 54.09 -16.51 -59.42
N GLU A 201 53.29 -17.30 -60.14
CA GLU A 201 53.81 -18.26 -61.13
C GLU A 201 54.47 -17.57 -62.32
N ASN A 202 53.89 -16.49 -62.83
CA ASN A 202 54.46 -15.69 -63.92
C ASN A 202 55.82 -15.09 -63.52
N GLN A 203 55.94 -14.59 -62.29
CA GLN A 203 57.20 -14.05 -61.77
C GLN A 203 58.28 -15.13 -61.66
N ARG A 204 57.94 -16.35 -61.21
CA ARG A 204 58.88 -17.49 -61.19
C ARG A 204 59.38 -17.84 -62.59
N LYS A 205 58.48 -17.88 -63.59
CA LYS A 205 58.84 -18.15 -64.99
C LYS A 205 59.79 -17.08 -65.54
N ARG A 206 59.54 -15.80 -65.25
CA ARG A 206 60.43 -14.69 -65.62
C ARG A 206 61.82 -14.81 -64.98
N GLN A 207 61.89 -15.18 -63.71
CA GLN A 207 63.17 -15.38 -63.01
C GLN A 207 63.97 -16.55 -63.58
N GLN A 208 63.31 -17.67 -63.89
CA GLN A 208 63.95 -18.82 -64.54
C GLN A 208 64.48 -18.48 -65.92
N LEU A 209 63.71 -17.73 -66.73
CA LEU A 209 64.16 -17.26 -68.03
C LEU A 209 65.42 -16.40 -67.89
N HIS A 210 65.45 -15.45 -66.95
CA HIS A 210 66.63 -14.60 -66.75
C HIS A 210 67.86 -15.40 -66.30
N GLN A 211 67.69 -16.41 -65.44
CA GLN A 211 68.78 -17.32 -65.03
C GLN A 211 69.30 -18.14 -66.22
N LEU A 212 68.40 -18.71 -67.02
CA LEU A 212 68.74 -19.47 -68.22
C LEU A 212 69.42 -18.62 -69.29
N GLU A 213 69.05 -17.34 -69.44
CA GLU A 213 69.73 -16.40 -70.34
C GLU A 213 71.17 -16.11 -69.89
N GLN A 214 71.39 -15.94 -68.58
CA GLN A 214 72.73 -15.75 -68.03
C GLN A 214 73.60 -17.01 -68.19
N GLU A 215 73.03 -18.19 -67.93
CA GLU A 215 73.69 -19.47 -68.14
C GLU A 215 73.97 -19.72 -69.62
N TYR A 216 73.02 -19.41 -70.50
CA TYR A 216 73.19 -19.51 -71.95
C TYR A 216 74.32 -18.60 -72.42
N GLN A 217 74.42 -17.36 -71.94
CA GLN A 217 75.49 -16.46 -72.31
C GLN A 217 76.86 -16.98 -71.85
N ALA A 218 76.97 -17.45 -70.60
CA ALA A 218 78.19 -18.04 -70.05
C ALA A 218 78.62 -19.32 -70.80
N VAL A 219 77.66 -20.16 -71.19
CA VAL A 219 77.91 -21.37 -72.00
C VAL A 219 78.27 -20.99 -73.44
N THR A 220 77.70 -19.93 -74.01
CA THR A 220 78.01 -19.45 -75.37
C THR A 220 79.46 -18.97 -75.48
N GLU A 221 79.99 -18.33 -74.44
CA GLU A 221 81.42 -17.98 -74.35
C GLU A 221 82.32 -19.23 -74.31
N GLN A 222 81.88 -20.30 -73.66
CA GLN A 222 82.59 -21.60 -73.67
C GLN A 222 82.40 -22.37 -75.00
N LEU A 223 81.30 -22.12 -75.73
CA LEU A 223 80.89 -22.78 -76.97
C LEU A 223 81.81 -22.47 -78.16
N GLN A 224 82.56 -21.37 -78.13
CA GLN A 224 83.61 -21.07 -79.11
C GLN A 224 84.68 -22.19 -79.19
N ILE A 225 84.81 -23.00 -78.13
CA ILE A 225 85.73 -24.14 -78.06
C ILE A 225 85.06 -25.47 -78.47
N LEU A 226 83.72 -25.56 -78.44
CA LEU A 226 82.93 -26.79 -78.58
C LEU A 226 82.14 -26.93 -79.90
N LEU A 227 82.36 -26.03 -80.85
CA LEU A 227 81.81 -26.02 -82.22
C LEU A 227 81.96 -27.33 -83.04
N GLN A 228 82.69 -28.34 -82.54
CA GLN A 228 82.75 -29.68 -83.12
C GLN A 228 81.61 -30.64 -82.67
N LYS A 229 80.78 -30.29 -81.68
CA LYS A 229 79.74 -31.19 -81.11
C LYS A 229 78.29 -30.70 -81.33
N GLN A 230 78.03 -30.04 -82.45
CA GLN A 230 76.82 -29.25 -82.72
C GLN A 230 75.54 -30.05 -83.04
N ALA A 231 75.57 -31.33 -83.36
CA ALA A 231 74.44 -31.99 -84.03
C ALA A 231 73.27 -32.50 -83.14
N THR A 232 73.36 -32.43 -81.81
CA THR A 232 72.36 -33.05 -80.92
C THR A 232 71.51 -32.08 -80.08
N LEU A 233 71.77 -30.78 -80.15
CA LEU A 233 71.10 -29.76 -79.29
C LEU A 233 70.03 -28.95 -80.03
N GLU A 234 69.77 -29.26 -81.30
CA GLU A 234 68.86 -28.47 -82.17
C GLU A 234 67.36 -28.70 -81.87
N THR A 235 67.02 -29.75 -81.10
CA THR A 235 65.63 -30.11 -80.78
C THR A 235 65.07 -29.43 -79.52
N ASP A 236 65.91 -29.07 -78.55
CA ASP A 236 65.43 -28.53 -77.27
C ASP A 236 65.18 -27.01 -77.32
N LEU A 237 65.77 -26.30 -78.29
CA LEU A 237 65.62 -24.86 -78.49
C LEU A 237 64.26 -24.44 -79.08
N LYS A 238 63.54 -25.35 -79.73
CA LYS A 238 62.32 -25.01 -80.47
C LYS A 238 61.09 -24.91 -79.56
N THR A 239 61.11 -25.56 -78.41
CA THR A 239 60.01 -25.59 -77.43
C THR A 239 60.02 -24.36 -76.50
N ALA A 240 61.18 -23.72 -76.32
CA ALA A 240 61.35 -22.60 -75.39
C ALA A 240 61.07 -21.20 -75.98
N ARG A 241 60.83 -21.08 -77.29
CA ARG A 241 60.56 -19.79 -77.96
C ARG A 241 59.08 -19.40 -78.07
N THR A 242 58.15 -20.29 -77.75
CA THR A 242 56.72 -20.08 -78.06
C THR A 242 55.84 -19.94 -76.81
N GLY A 243 56.25 -19.12 -75.84
CA GLY A 243 55.51 -19.01 -74.57
C GLY A 243 55.66 -17.72 -73.76
N THR A 244 56.00 -16.58 -74.37
CA THR A 244 56.24 -15.34 -73.60
C THR A 244 55.60 -14.06 -74.14
N GLU A 245 54.89 -14.07 -75.28
CA GLU A 245 54.13 -12.89 -75.73
C GLU A 245 52.71 -12.78 -75.10
N GLU A 246 52.23 -13.79 -74.37
CA GLU A 246 50.89 -13.80 -73.73
C GLU A 246 50.90 -13.72 -72.18
N LEU A 247 52.01 -13.30 -71.56
CA LEU A 247 52.09 -13.17 -70.09
C LEU A 247 51.91 -11.72 -69.62
N MET A 248 50.67 -11.24 -69.68
CA MET A 248 50.26 -9.98 -69.04
C MET A 248 49.82 -10.23 -67.59
N ASP A 249 50.41 -9.49 -66.65
CA ASP A 249 49.98 -9.51 -65.24
C ASP A 249 48.61 -8.82 -65.13
N GLN A 250 47.70 -9.42 -64.37
CA GLN A 250 46.39 -8.81 -64.10
C GLN A 250 46.50 -7.93 -62.86
N SER A 251 45.99 -6.69 -62.95
CA SER A 251 46.00 -5.73 -61.84
C SER A 251 44.96 -6.11 -60.78
N THR A 252 45.37 -6.17 -59.51
CA THR A 252 44.46 -6.37 -58.36
C THR A 252 43.92 -5.06 -57.78
N ALA A 253 44.32 -3.89 -58.31
CA ALA A 253 44.01 -2.59 -57.72
C ALA A 253 42.50 -2.33 -57.61
N GLU A 254 41.72 -2.63 -58.65
CA GLU A 254 40.26 -2.48 -58.64
C GLU A 254 39.59 -3.45 -57.65
N LEU A 255 40.14 -4.65 -57.47
CA LEU A 255 39.65 -5.64 -56.50
C LEU A 255 39.94 -5.21 -55.06
N GLU A 256 41.12 -4.66 -54.80
CA GLU A 256 41.52 -4.13 -53.48
C GLU A 256 40.65 -2.93 -53.07
N GLU A 257 40.38 -2.01 -54.00
CA GLU A 257 39.50 -0.86 -53.78
C GLU A 257 38.05 -1.30 -53.49
N ASN A 258 37.55 -2.29 -54.24
CA ASN A 258 36.21 -2.84 -54.02
C ASN A 258 36.09 -3.57 -52.67
N ILE A 259 37.11 -4.33 -52.25
CA ILE A 259 37.12 -5.00 -50.94
C ILE A 259 37.15 -3.96 -49.81
N SER A 260 38.00 -2.93 -49.91
CA SER A 260 38.06 -1.84 -48.94
C SER A 260 36.73 -1.09 -48.81
N ASN A 261 36.07 -0.80 -49.94
CA ASN A 261 34.74 -0.19 -49.95
C ASN A 261 33.67 -1.08 -49.29
N ILE A 262 33.69 -2.38 -49.56
CA ILE A 262 32.77 -3.35 -48.92
C ILE A 262 33.01 -3.43 -47.41
N GLU A 263 34.26 -3.39 -46.95
CA GLU A 263 34.57 -3.37 -45.53
C GLU A 263 34.08 -2.09 -44.83
N GLU A 264 34.22 -0.93 -45.49
CA GLU A 264 33.72 0.33 -44.96
C GLU A 264 32.18 0.37 -44.92
N ILE A 265 31.53 -0.14 -45.96
CA ILE A 265 30.07 -0.32 -46.00
C ILE A 265 29.63 -1.25 -44.86
N ASN A 266 30.26 -2.41 -44.71
CA ASN A 266 29.92 -3.38 -43.67
C ASN A 266 30.14 -2.82 -42.25
N ARG A 267 31.12 -1.95 -42.04
CA ARG A 267 31.30 -1.23 -40.78
C ARG A 267 30.10 -0.33 -40.47
N LYS A 268 29.58 0.38 -41.48
CA LYS A 268 28.37 1.23 -41.35
C LYS A 268 27.12 0.39 -41.11
N VAL A 269 26.97 -0.74 -41.80
CA VAL A 269 25.85 -1.69 -41.60
C VAL A 269 25.86 -2.26 -40.19
N ARG A 270 27.02 -2.67 -39.66
CA ARG A 270 27.14 -3.16 -38.27
C ARG A 270 26.73 -2.10 -37.25
N ALA A 271 27.16 -0.85 -37.43
CA ALA A 271 26.76 0.25 -36.55
C ALA A 271 25.24 0.49 -36.56
N ASN A 272 24.60 0.39 -37.73
CA ASN A 272 23.14 0.48 -37.83
C ASN A 272 22.44 -0.69 -37.14
N LEU A 273 22.91 -1.92 -37.33
CA LEU A 273 22.36 -3.11 -36.66
C LEU A 273 22.50 -3.04 -35.13
N ASP A 274 23.63 -2.52 -34.63
CA ASP A 274 23.85 -2.30 -33.19
C ASP A 274 22.88 -1.25 -32.63
N LYS A 275 22.62 -0.18 -33.40
CA LYS A 275 21.62 0.83 -33.06
C LYS A 275 20.21 0.27 -33.06
N ASP A 276 19.81 -0.46 -34.10
CA ASP A 276 18.47 -1.08 -34.21
C ASP A 276 18.20 -2.02 -33.04
N LYS A 277 19.21 -2.82 -32.67
CA LYS A 277 19.16 -3.70 -31.50
C LYS A 277 19.02 -2.90 -30.19
N ALA A 278 19.75 -1.79 -30.04
CA ALA A 278 19.63 -0.93 -28.87
C ALA A 278 18.24 -0.26 -28.78
N GLU A 279 17.64 0.12 -29.91
CA GLU A 279 16.27 0.66 -29.98
C GLU A 279 15.20 -0.40 -29.68
N GLU A 280 15.41 -1.65 -30.10
CA GLU A 280 14.52 -2.78 -29.80
C GLU A 280 14.57 -3.14 -28.30
N ASP A 281 15.76 -3.21 -27.71
CA ASP A 281 15.96 -3.33 -26.26
C ASP A 281 15.18 -2.24 -25.50
N ALA A 282 15.34 -0.98 -25.89
CA ALA A 282 14.66 0.15 -25.25
C ALA A 282 13.13 0.04 -25.36
N ARG A 283 12.62 -0.38 -26.54
CA ARG A 283 11.19 -0.63 -26.76
C ARG A 283 10.65 -1.74 -25.86
N GLU A 284 11.40 -2.81 -25.67
CA GLU A 284 10.99 -3.92 -24.80
C GLU A 284 10.87 -3.48 -23.34
N TYR A 285 11.86 -2.73 -22.82
CA TYR A 285 11.75 -2.17 -21.47
C TYR A 285 10.59 -1.19 -21.31
N ARG A 286 10.28 -0.38 -22.33
CA ARG A 286 9.05 0.44 -22.33
C ARG A 286 7.78 -0.40 -22.28
N ARG A 287 7.73 -1.50 -23.04
CA ARG A 287 6.59 -2.43 -23.00
C ARG A 287 6.40 -3.01 -21.60
N GLN A 288 7.49 -3.44 -20.95
CA GLN A 288 7.45 -3.91 -19.56
C GLN A 288 6.97 -2.83 -18.59
N TYR A 289 7.40 -1.58 -18.76
CA TYR A 289 6.91 -0.45 -17.98
C TYR A 289 5.39 -0.25 -18.12
N SER A 290 4.87 -0.30 -19.35
CA SER A 290 3.43 -0.20 -19.63
C SER A 290 2.65 -1.34 -18.98
N LEU A 291 3.13 -2.58 -19.10
CA LEU A 291 2.52 -3.76 -18.47
C LEU A 291 2.51 -3.66 -16.94
N LEU A 292 3.60 -3.18 -16.32
CA LEU A 292 3.65 -2.96 -14.87
C LEU A 292 2.69 -1.86 -14.44
N THR A 293 2.53 -0.81 -15.23
CA THR A 293 1.55 0.26 -14.96
C THR A 293 0.14 -0.29 -14.97
N GLU A 294 -0.22 -1.12 -15.94
CA GLU A 294 -1.51 -1.80 -16.00
C GLU A 294 -1.72 -2.76 -14.81
N LYS A 295 -0.69 -3.53 -14.43
CA LYS A 295 -0.73 -4.39 -13.24
C LYS A 295 -0.99 -3.60 -11.96
N ILE A 296 -0.34 -2.45 -11.77
CA ILE A 296 -0.55 -1.57 -10.61
C ILE A 296 -1.99 -1.05 -10.60
N GLU A 297 -2.52 -0.60 -11.74
CA GLU A 297 -3.92 -0.16 -11.81
C GLU A 297 -4.90 -1.29 -11.49
N ASN A 298 -4.64 -2.51 -11.95
CA ASN A 298 -5.46 -3.67 -11.62
C ASN A 298 -5.40 -4.02 -10.13
N THR A 299 -4.21 -3.96 -9.50
CA THR A 299 -4.07 -4.14 -8.04
C THR A 299 -4.84 -3.07 -7.27
N ARG A 300 -4.79 -1.80 -7.72
CA ARG A 300 -5.58 -0.71 -7.12
C ARG A 300 -7.08 -0.93 -7.25
N LYS A 301 -7.55 -1.34 -8.43
CA LYS A 301 -8.96 -1.72 -8.65
C LYS A 301 -9.37 -2.88 -7.75
N ALA A 302 -8.52 -3.90 -7.59
CA ALA A 302 -8.78 -5.03 -6.70
C ALA A 302 -8.90 -4.59 -5.23
N LYS A 303 -8.04 -3.68 -4.75
CA LYS A 303 -8.16 -3.09 -3.40
C LYS A 303 -9.47 -2.34 -3.22
N MET A 304 -9.84 -1.51 -4.19
CA MET A 304 -11.11 -0.78 -4.15
C MET A 304 -12.31 -1.73 -4.17
N GLU A 305 -12.28 -2.78 -5.00
CA GLU A 305 -13.34 -3.78 -5.01
C GLU A 305 -13.43 -4.55 -3.70
N LEU A 306 -12.29 -4.90 -3.09
CA LEU A 306 -12.25 -5.57 -1.80
C LEU A 306 -12.94 -4.72 -0.72
N LEU A 307 -12.64 -3.41 -0.69
CA LEU A 307 -13.27 -2.47 0.24
C LEU A 307 -14.74 -2.15 -0.11
N LYS A 308 -15.14 -2.24 -1.39
CA LYS A 308 -16.56 -2.06 -1.80
C LYS A 308 -17.42 -3.28 -1.49
N ARG A 309 -16.88 -4.49 -1.67
CA ARG A 309 -17.58 -5.75 -1.32
C ARG A 309 -17.69 -5.91 0.19
N ALA A 310 -16.71 -5.38 0.91
CA ALA A 310 -16.79 -5.19 2.34
C ALA A 310 -17.97 -4.27 2.69
N ALA A 311 -18.95 -4.80 3.43
CA ALA A 311 -20.03 -3.99 3.98
C ALA A 311 -19.48 -3.06 5.08
N LEU A 312 -19.05 -1.87 4.65
CA LEU A 312 -18.51 -0.82 5.50
C LEU A 312 -19.60 -0.24 6.42
N PRO A 313 -19.23 0.22 7.63
CA PRO A 313 -20.17 0.76 8.61
C PRO A 313 -20.94 2.00 8.15
N LEU A 314 -20.35 2.79 7.25
CA LEU A 314 -20.89 4.07 6.81
C LEU A 314 -20.66 4.23 5.29
N PRO A 315 -21.63 4.76 4.53
CA PRO A 315 -21.40 5.13 3.13
C PRO A 315 -20.22 6.09 3.01
N GLU A 316 -19.46 6.04 1.92
CA GLU A 316 -18.33 6.95 1.65
C GLU A 316 -17.15 6.87 2.64
N LEU A 317 -17.18 5.90 3.57
CA LEU A 317 -16.02 5.53 4.36
C LEU A 317 -15.11 4.65 3.51
N SER A 318 -13.80 4.78 3.68
CA SER A 318 -12.80 3.96 3.01
C SER A 318 -11.49 3.97 3.81
N ILE A 319 -10.56 3.11 3.42
CA ILE A 319 -9.21 3.07 3.99
C ILE A 319 -8.23 3.29 2.85
N GLN A 320 -7.30 4.22 3.03
CA GLN A 320 -6.21 4.47 2.09
C GLN A 320 -4.92 4.66 2.90
N ASP A 321 -3.86 3.97 2.48
CA ASP A 321 -2.53 4.05 3.10
C ASP A 321 -2.53 3.81 4.63
N GLY A 322 -3.47 2.98 5.11
CA GLY A 322 -3.65 2.68 6.54
C GLY A 322 -4.33 3.79 7.34
N GLU A 323 -5.02 4.72 6.68
CA GLU A 323 -5.80 5.78 7.32
C GLU A 323 -7.28 5.73 6.93
N LEU A 324 -8.14 6.18 7.84
CA LEU A 324 -9.57 6.33 7.59
C LEU A 324 -9.83 7.56 6.71
N ILE A 325 -10.51 7.36 5.59
CA ILE A 325 -11.01 8.41 4.72
C ILE A 325 -12.53 8.38 4.72
N TYR A 326 -13.15 9.53 4.97
CA TYR A 326 -14.60 9.71 4.87
C TYR A 326 -14.89 10.92 4.00
N LYS A 327 -15.75 10.77 2.99
CA LYS A 327 -16.07 11.84 2.03
C LYS A 327 -14.84 12.45 1.33
N GLY A 328 -13.80 11.65 1.12
CA GLY A 328 -12.54 12.09 0.52
C GLY A 328 -11.61 12.86 1.46
N GLN A 329 -11.93 12.98 2.75
CA GLN A 329 -11.10 13.65 3.76
C GLN A 329 -10.46 12.64 4.71
N GLN A 330 -9.21 12.89 5.11
CA GLN A 330 -8.53 12.18 6.18
C GLN A 330 -9.07 12.57 7.56
N TRP A 331 -8.85 11.72 8.56
CA TRP A 331 -9.36 11.88 9.93
C TRP A 331 -9.09 13.26 10.57
N ASP A 332 -7.91 13.83 10.31
CA ASP A 332 -7.48 15.13 10.81
C ASP A 332 -8.23 16.31 10.18
N ASN A 333 -8.70 16.14 8.95
CA ASN A 333 -9.42 17.14 8.18
C ASN A 333 -10.95 17.03 8.32
N MET A 334 -11.46 15.94 8.92
CA MET A 334 -12.88 15.77 9.19
C MET A 334 -13.40 16.73 10.27
N SER A 335 -14.62 17.23 10.09
CA SER A 335 -15.32 18.00 11.12
C SER A 335 -15.58 17.16 12.39
N GLY A 336 -15.89 17.83 13.49
CA GLY A 336 -16.18 17.17 14.77
C GLY A 336 -17.37 16.20 14.70
N SER A 337 -18.47 16.60 14.05
CA SER A 337 -19.64 15.74 13.83
C SER A 337 -19.33 14.54 12.95
N GLU A 338 -18.51 14.70 11.92
CA GLU A 338 -18.12 13.60 11.03
C GLU A 338 -17.27 12.56 11.76
N ARG A 339 -16.30 13.00 12.57
CA ARG A 339 -15.51 12.09 13.42
C ARG A 339 -16.40 11.30 14.38
N LEU A 340 -17.40 11.93 14.99
CA LEU A 340 -18.38 11.27 15.85
C LEU A 340 -19.24 10.25 15.11
N LYS A 341 -19.76 10.61 13.92
CA LYS A 341 -20.56 9.72 13.06
C LYS A 341 -19.75 8.50 12.64
N VAL A 342 -18.52 8.69 12.18
CA VAL A 342 -17.61 7.60 11.79
C VAL A 342 -17.28 6.71 12.98
N ALA A 343 -16.89 7.27 14.13
CA ALA A 343 -16.57 6.51 15.33
C ALA A 343 -17.77 5.67 15.82
N THR A 344 -18.95 6.29 15.90
CA THR A 344 -20.19 5.62 16.34
C THR A 344 -20.58 4.51 15.36
N ALA A 345 -20.45 4.74 14.05
CA ALA A 345 -20.74 3.73 13.03
C ALA A 345 -19.80 2.51 13.15
N ILE A 346 -18.51 2.73 13.36
CA ILE A 346 -17.52 1.66 13.56
C ILE A 346 -17.88 0.81 14.79
N VAL A 347 -18.22 1.44 15.91
CA VAL A 347 -18.64 0.73 17.14
C VAL A 347 -19.90 -0.10 16.93
N ARG A 348 -20.89 0.43 16.20
CA ARG A 348 -22.09 -0.33 15.84
C ARG A 348 -21.76 -1.55 14.99
N ARG A 349 -20.78 -1.45 14.09
CA ARG A 349 -20.37 -2.58 13.25
C ARG A 349 -19.63 -3.66 14.05
N LEU A 350 -18.88 -3.29 15.09
CA LEU A 350 -18.26 -4.24 16.02
C LEU A 350 -19.30 -5.10 16.73
N ASN A 351 -20.31 -4.46 17.31
CA ASN A 351 -21.41 -5.17 17.95
C ASN A 351 -22.76 -4.55 17.57
N PRO A 352 -23.47 -5.13 16.58
CA PRO A 352 -24.79 -4.65 16.16
C PRO A 352 -25.85 -4.72 17.26
N ASN A 353 -25.63 -5.54 18.31
CA ASN A 353 -26.52 -5.60 19.46
C ASN A 353 -26.29 -4.45 20.44
N CYS A 354 -25.16 -3.74 20.37
CA CYS A 354 -24.91 -2.57 21.22
C CYS A 354 -25.60 -1.35 20.62
N GLY A 355 -26.65 -0.86 21.29
CA GLY A 355 -27.50 0.22 20.80
C GLY A 355 -27.23 1.59 21.43
N PHE A 356 -26.18 1.73 22.25
CA PHE A 356 -25.83 2.96 22.91
C PHE A 356 -24.33 3.28 22.83
N VAL A 357 -23.95 4.54 22.98
CA VAL A 357 -22.55 5.00 23.08
C VAL A 357 -22.40 6.06 24.17
N LEU A 358 -21.29 6.01 24.91
CA LEU A 358 -20.92 6.98 25.95
C LEU A 358 -19.83 7.91 25.43
N LEU A 359 -20.02 9.22 25.59
CA LEU A 359 -19.05 10.24 25.17
C LEU A 359 -18.80 11.24 26.30
N ASP A 360 -17.56 11.32 26.78
CA ASP A 360 -17.16 12.35 27.73
C ASP A 360 -16.59 13.58 26.99
N LYS A 361 -16.78 14.78 27.55
CA LYS A 361 -16.13 16.04 27.12
C LYS A 361 -16.49 16.52 25.71
N LEU A 362 -17.78 16.72 25.45
CA LEU A 362 -18.24 17.34 24.20
C LEU A 362 -18.27 18.88 24.23
N GLU A 363 -17.47 19.54 25.09
CA GLU A 363 -17.46 21.01 25.19
C GLU A 363 -16.94 21.69 23.91
N GLN A 364 -16.07 21.00 23.17
CA GLN A 364 -15.45 21.53 21.95
C GLN A 364 -16.43 21.58 20.76
N MET A 365 -17.63 21.01 20.89
CA MET A 365 -18.62 20.96 19.82
C MET A 365 -19.63 22.10 19.99
N ASP A 366 -19.91 22.81 18.90
CA ASP A 366 -20.98 23.80 18.88
C ASP A 366 -22.37 23.13 18.91
N ARG A 367 -23.40 23.93 19.22
CA ARG A 367 -24.77 23.42 19.35
C ARG A 367 -25.26 22.76 18.06
N LYS A 368 -24.95 23.34 16.91
CA LYS A 368 -25.36 22.81 15.61
C LYS A 368 -24.76 21.43 15.33
N THR A 369 -23.47 21.22 15.63
CA THR A 369 -22.83 19.91 15.50
C THR A 369 -23.50 18.85 16.38
N LEU A 370 -23.91 19.19 17.60
CA LEU A 370 -24.60 18.26 18.50
C LEU A 370 -26.01 17.94 18.02
N GLU A 371 -26.76 18.93 17.52
CA GLU A 371 -28.08 18.71 16.92
C GLU A 371 -27.98 17.83 15.66
N ASP A 372 -27.00 18.09 14.79
CA ASP A 372 -26.72 17.29 13.58
C ASP A 372 -26.29 15.85 13.91
N PHE A 373 -25.63 15.64 15.05
CA PHE A 373 -25.26 14.32 15.54
C PHE A 373 -26.45 13.60 16.19
N GLY A 374 -27.25 14.31 17.00
CA GLY A 374 -28.46 13.79 17.62
C GLY A 374 -29.50 13.34 16.60
N ALA A 375 -29.76 14.15 15.57
CA ALA A 375 -30.67 13.80 14.48
C ALA A 375 -30.21 12.55 13.71
N TRP A 376 -28.89 12.41 13.51
CA TRP A 376 -28.33 11.21 12.88
C TRP A 376 -28.48 9.97 13.77
N LEU A 377 -28.26 10.09 15.08
CA LEU A 377 -28.49 8.99 16.04
C LEU A 377 -29.96 8.54 16.06
N GLU A 378 -30.91 9.47 15.96
CA GLU A 378 -32.34 9.15 15.88
C GLU A 378 -32.67 8.36 14.62
N GLN A 379 -32.15 8.79 13.46
CA GLN A 379 -32.33 8.09 12.18
C GLN A 379 -31.75 6.67 12.22
N GLU A 380 -30.59 6.51 12.85
CA GLU A 380 -29.92 5.22 12.98
C GLU A 380 -30.49 4.34 14.12
N GLY A 381 -31.39 4.90 14.94
CA GLY A 381 -31.98 4.22 16.10
C GLY A 381 -30.98 3.91 17.20
N LEU A 382 -30.00 4.79 17.42
CA LEU A 382 -28.95 4.68 18.44
C LEU A 382 -29.18 5.66 19.60
N GLN A 383 -28.66 5.32 20.77
CA GLN A 383 -28.67 6.17 21.95
C GLN A 383 -27.25 6.71 22.22
N ALA A 384 -27.10 7.99 22.51
CA ALA A 384 -25.82 8.53 23.00
C ALA A 384 -26.04 9.25 24.32
N ILE A 385 -25.24 8.90 25.33
CA ILE A 385 -25.23 9.59 26.63
C ILE A 385 -23.91 10.34 26.71
N VAL A 386 -24.02 11.67 26.80
CA VAL A 386 -22.86 12.55 26.66
C VAL A 386 -22.75 13.51 27.82
N THR A 387 -21.53 13.92 28.17
CA THR A 387 -21.30 14.98 29.16
C THR A 387 -20.84 16.26 28.49
N ARG A 388 -21.29 17.39 29.03
CA ARG A 388 -20.86 18.72 28.59
C ARG A 388 -20.78 19.68 29.77
N VAL A 389 -19.76 20.52 29.82
CA VAL A 389 -19.74 21.71 30.68
C VAL A 389 -20.68 22.77 30.10
N SER A 390 -21.96 22.70 30.48
CA SER A 390 -22.99 23.68 30.13
C SER A 390 -24.19 23.54 31.08
N THR A 391 -24.91 24.62 31.29
CA THR A 391 -26.22 24.64 31.98
C THR A 391 -27.33 25.16 31.06
N GLY A 392 -27.06 25.22 29.76
CA GLY A 392 -28.00 25.70 28.74
C GLY A 392 -29.11 24.70 28.40
N GLU A 393 -30.05 25.15 27.57
CA GLU A 393 -31.23 24.40 27.12
C GLU A 393 -30.90 23.11 26.36
N GLU A 394 -29.68 22.96 25.85
CA GLU A 394 -29.22 21.73 25.20
C GLU A 394 -28.99 20.58 26.18
N CYS A 395 -28.94 20.84 27.49
CA CYS A 395 -28.74 19.82 28.51
C CYS A 395 -30.06 19.14 28.86
N SER A 396 -30.13 17.81 28.68
CA SER A 396 -31.30 17.01 29.06
C SER A 396 -31.45 16.93 30.58
N ILE A 397 -30.32 16.86 31.30
CA ILE A 397 -30.26 16.97 32.74
C ILE A 397 -29.06 17.83 33.15
N ILE A 398 -29.14 18.46 34.31
CA ILE A 398 -28.04 19.21 34.91
C ILE A 398 -27.65 18.52 36.22
N ILE A 399 -26.36 18.28 36.42
CA ILE A 399 -25.84 17.72 37.66
C ILE A 399 -25.17 18.81 38.49
N GLU A 400 -25.59 18.92 39.75
CA GLU A 400 -25.07 19.85 40.75
C GLU A 400 -24.79 19.09 42.06
N ASP A 401 -23.56 19.21 42.58
CA ASP A 401 -23.07 18.53 43.79
C ASP A 401 -23.40 17.02 43.85
N GLY A 402 -23.30 16.35 42.69
CA GLY A 402 -23.56 14.92 42.56
C GLY A 402 -25.03 14.51 42.61
N CYS A 403 -25.97 15.45 42.50
CA CYS A 403 -27.41 15.21 42.34
C CYS A 403 -27.93 15.81 41.03
N VAL A 404 -29.09 15.37 40.57
CA VAL A 404 -29.81 16.05 39.48
C VAL A 404 -30.38 17.36 40.03
N ALA A 405 -30.12 18.47 39.33
CA ALA A 405 -30.59 19.79 39.73
C ALA A 405 -32.13 19.81 39.83
N GLY A 406 -32.66 20.27 40.97
CA GLY A 406 -34.10 20.28 41.25
C GLY A 406 -34.66 19.02 41.90
N GLU A 407 -33.88 17.95 42.06
CA GLU A 407 -34.24 16.81 42.91
C GLU A 407 -33.65 16.98 44.32
N GLU A 408 -34.49 16.84 45.36
CA GLU A 408 -33.99 16.82 46.74
C GLU A 408 -33.10 15.57 46.93
N PRO A 409 -31.91 15.71 47.54
CA PRO A 409 -31.05 14.56 47.82
C PRO A 409 -31.82 13.57 48.69
N PRO A 410 -31.64 12.25 48.48
CA PRO A 410 -32.29 11.26 49.33
C PRO A 410 -31.91 11.55 50.78
N VAL A 411 -32.95 11.78 51.60
CA VAL A 411 -32.78 12.01 53.03
C VAL A 411 -31.99 10.83 53.58
N PRO A 412 -30.83 11.04 54.23
CA PRO A 412 -30.07 9.94 54.78
C PRO A 412 -30.99 9.19 55.73
N ALA A 413 -31.21 7.90 55.45
CA ALA A 413 -31.99 7.03 56.33
C ALA A 413 -31.48 7.25 57.76
N GLU A 414 -32.38 7.73 58.63
CA GLU A 414 -32.07 7.99 60.03
C GLU A 414 -31.26 6.81 60.56
N LYS A 415 -30.06 7.10 61.06
CA LYS A 415 -29.32 6.13 61.86
C LYS A 415 -30.33 5.65 62.90
N LYS A 416 -30.75 4.38 62.82
CA LYS A 416 -31.43 3.74 63.95
C LYS A 416 -30.46 3.87 65.11
N GLU A 417 -30.66 4.87 65.95
CA GLU A 417 -29.94 5.02 67.19
C GLU A 417 -30.19 3.72 67.95
N TRP A 418 -29.12 2.97 68.14
CA TRP A 418 -29.15 1.79 68.97
C TRP A 418 -29.49 2.25 70.40
N LYS A 419 -30.75 2.04 70.80
CA LYS A 419 -31.16 2.19 72.20
C LYS A 419 -30.74 0.93 72.94
N LYS A 420 -29.78 1.08 73.85
CA LYS A 420 -29.34 0.02 74.77
C LYS A 420 -30.55 -0.49 75.56
N GLY A 421 -30.94 -1.75 75.35
CA GLY A 421 -31.92 -2.45 76.20
C GLY A 421 -33.30 -2.75 75.61
N VAL A 422 -33.49 -2.70 74.29
CA VAL A 422 -34.71 -3.23 73.66
C VAL A 422 -34.30 -4.30 72.65
N PHE A 423 -34.64 -5.55 72.97
CA PHE A 423 -34.45 -6.72 72.10
C PHE A 423 -35.67 -6.94 71.22
#